data_AF-A0A383AIZ0-F1
#
_entry.id   AF-A0A383AIZ0-F1
#
_cell.length_a   1.000
_cell.length_b   1.000
_cell.length_c   1.000
_cell.angle_alpha   90.00
_cell.angle_beta   90.00
_cell.angle_gamma   90.00
#
_symmetry.space_group_name_H-M   'P 1'
#
loop_
_entity.id
_entity.type
_entity.pdbx_description
1 polymer ?
#
loop_
_entity_poly.entity_id
_entity_poly.type
_entity_poly.pdbx_seq_one_letter_code
_entity_poly.pdbx_strand_id
1 'polypeptide(L)'
;IKREFHPLTILNSAPLKVNQFIHDHLLDRYPSGLFCSATLTVNEEFTYFSEKTGLEIAALSHHVEEKIYPSPFHYTDQVKLFVYNHSMDVKDPAFMGEISKQIDAISVALDRRMLVLCTSYKQTTALRQILEPDIKKDNRRLIVQKPGISRNLLVRQYLEHPHSILIGTSSFWEGVDFPGDKVEILCIVKTPFDNPFDPLIQSQIEDYTQHGENAFLQYQVPEAALKLRQGFGRLIRNMTDTGICILMDTR
;
A
#
# COMPACT_ATOMS: atom_id res chain seq x y z
N ILE A 1 -0.44 -39.37 -18.28
CA ILE A 1 -1.46 -38.40 -17.81
C ILE A 1 -1.31 -38.29 -16.30
N LYS A 2 -0.51 -37.34 -15.79
CA LYS A 2 -0.47 -37.05 -14.35
C LYS A 2 -1.77 -36.32 -14.02
N ARG A 3 -2.70 -37.01 -13.34
CA ARG A 3 -3.84 -36.35 -12.72
C ARG A 3 -3.29 -35.49 -11.58
N GLU A 4 -3.30 -34.18 -11.76
CA GLU A 4 -3.12 -33.25 -10.64
C GLU A 4 -4.28 -33.48 -9.68
N PHE A 5 -3.99 -34.06 -8.51
CA PHE A 5 -4.94 -34.14 -7.41
C PHE A 5 -5.10 -32.72 -6.84
N HIS A 6 -6.16 -32.03 -7.24
CA HIS A 6 -6.63 -30.88 -6.47
C HIS A 6 -7.45 -31.41 -5.29
N PRO A 7 -7.05 -31.14 -4.03
CA PRO A 7 -7.85 -31.53 -2.89
C PRO A 7 -9.24 -30.88 -2.98
N LEU A 8 -10.29 -31.69 -2.80
CA LEU A 8 -11.69 -31.23 -2.82
C LEU A 8 -12.03 -30.32 -1.63
N THR A 9 -11.23 -30.40 -0.57
CA THR A 9 -11.37 -29.59 0.65
C THR A 9 -9.98 -29.21 1.16
N ILE A 10 -9.80 -27.92 1.48
CA ILE A 10 -8.59 -27.41 2.12
C ILE A 10 -9.02 -26.82 3.47
N LEU A 11 -8.39 -27.26 4.55
CA LEU A 11 -8.52 -26.65 5.87
C LEU A 11 -7.32 -25.75 6.11
N ASN A 12 -7.57 -24.47 6.37
CA ASN A 12 -6.54 -23.50 6.74
C ASN A 12 -6.81 -23.03 8.17
N SER A 13 -5.75 -22.90 8.97
CA SER A 13 -5.82 -22.36 10.33
C SER A 13 -4.67 -21.37 10.49
N ALA A 14 -4.96 -20.25 11.14
CA ALA A 14 -3.98 -19.21 11.44
C ALA A 14 -4.32 -18.57 12.79
N PRO A 15 -3.31 -18.21 13.60
CA PRO A 15 -3.54 -17.53 14.87
C PRO A 15 -4.10 -16.12 14.62
N LEU A 16 -5.08 -15.73 15.42
CA LEU A 16 -5.66 -14.40 15.35
C LEU A 16 -4.71 -13.32 15.91
N LYS A 17 -4.12 -13.60 17.07
CA LYS A 17 -3.10 -12.76 17.71
C LYS A 17 -1.81 -13.56 17.85
N VAL A 18 -0.69 -12.90 17.58
CA VAL A 18 0.66 -13.48 17.70
C VAL A 18 1.50 -12.79 18.76
N ASN A 19 0.94 -11.79 19.45
CA ASN A 19 1.62 -10.98 20.45
C ASN A 19 2.20 -11.84 21.59
N GLN A 20 1.42 -12.77 22.16
CA GLN A 20 1.92 -13.69 23.19
C GLN A 20 3.05 -14.59 22.67
N PHE A 21 2.91 -15.10 21.44
CA PHE A 21 3.94 -15.95 20.83
C PHE A 21 5.25 -15.17 20.61
N ILE A 22 5.16 -13.94 20.11
CA ILE A 22 6.33 -13.06 19.93
C ILE A 22 6.94 -12.72 21.28
N HIS A 23 6.13 -12.40 22.28
CA HIS A 23 6.59 -12.16 23.64
C HIS A 23 7.41 -13.33 24.18
N ASP A 24 6.82 -14.52 24.24
CA ASP A 24 7.42 -15.70 24.90
C ASP A 24 8.68 -16.22 24.19
N HIS A 25 8.73 -16.07 22.86
CA HIS A 25 9.82 -16.65 22.06
C HIS A 25 10.87 -15.65 21.60
N LEU A 26 10.58 -14.35 21.62
CA LEU A 26 11.48 -13.28 21.20
C LEU A 26 11.71 -12.24 22.31
N LEU A 27 10.67 -11.62 22.85
CA LEU A 27 10.86 -10.49 23.77
C LEU A 27 11.41 -10.93 25.14
N ASP A 28 10.87 -12.00 25.73
CA ASP A 28 11.29 -12.51 27.05
C ASP A 28 12.60 -13.31 26.97
N ARG A 29 12.89 -13.88 25.79
CA ARG A 29 14.05 -14.76 25.60
C ARG A 29 15.37 -13.99 25.46
N TYR A 30 15.33 -12.78 24.93
CA TYR A 30 16.53 -11.99 24.66
C TYR A 30 16.61 -10.79 25.62
N PRO A 31 17.78 -10.51 26.20
CA PRO A 31 17.91 -9.46 27.24
C PRO A 31 17.76 -8.03 26.69
N SER A 32 17.86 -7.85 25.37
CA SER A 32 17.76 -6.55 24.70
C SER A 32 17.43 -6.72 23.22
N GLY A 33 16.71 -5.77 22.63
CA GLY A 33 16.40 -5.73 21.21
C GLY A 33 16.14 -4.31 20.71
N LEU A 34 16.18 -4.12 19.39
CA LEU A 34 15.85 -2.85 18.73
C LEU A 34 14.84 -3.11 17.61
N PHE A 35 13.66 -2.51 17.72
CA PHE A 35 12.69 -2.40 16.63
C PHE A 35 12.86 -1.05 15.95
N CYS A 36 13.11 -1.05 14.64
CA CYS A 36 13.28 0.18 13.87
C CYS A 36 12.60 0.04 12.51
N SER A 37 11.69 0.97 12.21
CA SER A 37 11.03 1.08 10.90
C SER A 37 10.44 2.48 10.73
N ALA A 38 10.26 2.92 9.48
CA ALA A 38 9.69 4.22 9.13
C ALA A 38 8.18 4.33 9.43
N THR A 39 7.51 3.21 9.74
CA THR A 39 6.05 3.13 9.91
C THR A 39 5.66 2.26 11.11
N LEU A 40 6.36 2.36 12.25
CA LEU A 40 5.94 1.67 13.48
C LEU A 40 4.76 2.37 14.17
N THR A 41 4.64 3.68 14.02
CA THR A 41 3.66 4.50 14.73
C THR A 41 2.42 4.78 13.90
N VAL A 42 1.27 4.85 14.55
CA VAL A 42 0.03 5.42 14.01
C VAL A 42 -0.33 6.63 14.88
N ASN A 43 -0.62 7.78 14.26
CA ASN A 43 -0.83 9.05 14.98
C ASN A 43 0.26 9.39 16.02
N GLU A 44 1.52 9.11 15.69
CA GLU A 44 2.67 9.34 16.58
C GLU A 44 2.66 8.50 17.87
N GLU A 45 1.88 7.42 17.90
CA GLU A 45 1.82 6.48 19.01
C GLU A 45 2.28 5.07 18.57
N PHE A 46 3.00 4.37 19.46
CA PHE A 46 3.44 2.99 19.22
C PHE A 46 2.41 1.94 19.64
N THR A 47 1.31 2.33 20.29
CA THR A 47 0.26 1.46 20.85
C THR A 47 -0.11 0.32 19.90
N TYR A 48 -0.41 0.65 18.63
CA TYR A 48 -0.80 -0.33 17.62
C TYR A 48 0.28 -1.40 17.33
N PHE A 49 1.56 -0.97 17.26
CA PHE A 49 2.67 -1.89 17.06
C PHE A 49 2.96 -2.71 18.31
N SER A 50 2.87 -2.07 19.48
CA SER A 50 3.09 -2.73 20.76
C SER A 50 2.10 -3.86 20.94
N GLU A 51 0.80 -3.58 20.83
CA GLU A 51 -0.29 -4.57 20.93
C GLU A 51 -0.13 -5.76 19.98
N LYS A 52 0.29 -5.50 18.74
CA LYS A 52 0.51 -6.56 17.75
C LYS A 52 1.70 -7.45 18.05
N THR A 53 2.73 -6.90 18.70
CA THR A 53 4.00 -7.60 18.95
C THR A 53 4.13 -8.13 20.37
N GLY A 54 3.26 -7.71 21.29
CA GLY A 54 3.33 -8.08 22.71
C GLY A 54 4.34 -7.26 23.49
N LEU A 55 4.76 -6.09 22.96
CA LEU A 55 5.64 -5.18 23.70
C LEU A 55 4.95 -4.60 24.94
N GLU A 56 3.62 -4.45 24.95
CA GLU A 56 2.88 -4.05 26.15
C GLU A 56 3.01 -5.08 27.27
N ILE A 57 3.11 -6.36 26.91
CA ILE A 57 3.35 -7.46 27.86
C ILE A 57 4.79 -7.40 28.36
N ALA A 58 5.75 -7.25 27.44
CA ALA A 58 7.18 -7.16 27.78
C ALA A 58 7.49 -5.94 28.67
N ALA A 59 6.75 -4.83 28.51
CA ALA A 59 6.92 -3.64 29.33
C ALA A 59 6.61 -3.85 30.83
N LEU A 60 5.95 -4.96 31.20
CA LEU A 60 5.70 -5.33 32.60
C LEU A 60 6.96 -5.86 33.30
N SER A 61 7.89 -6.46 32.55
CA SER A 61 9.12 -7.10 33.07
C SER A 61 10.41 -6.45 32.56
N HIS A 62 10.35 -5.68 31.46
CA HIS A 62 11.48 -5.05 30.82
C HIS A 62 11.29 -3.54 30.67
N HIS A 63 12.41 -2.82 30.61
CA HIS A 63 12.40 -1.40 30.24
C HIS A 63 12.23 -1.26 28.72
N VAL A 64 11.17 -0.57 28.30
CA VAL A 64 10.90 -0.24 26.89
C VAL A 64 11.11 1.26 26.69
N GLU A 65 12.03 1.62 25.80
CA GLU A 65 12.23 3.01 25.36
C GLU A 65 11.65 3.20 23.97
N GLU A 66 10.73 4.16 23.84
CA GLU A 66 10.11 4.52 22.57
C GLU A 66 10.65 5.86 22.09
N LYS A 67 11.02 5.94 20.81
CA LYS A 67 11.55 7.17 20.23
C LYS A 67 11.12 7.35 18.80
N ILE A 68 10.57 8.53 18.52
CA ILE A 68 10.18 8.96 17.18
C ILE A 68 11.23 9.92 16.66
N TYR A 69 11.75 9.61 15.48
CA TYR A 69 12.65 10.48 14.74
C TYR A 69 11.85 11.11 13.59
N PRO A 70 11.75 12.44 13.50
CA PRO A 70 11.02 13.09 12.43
C PRO A 70 11.68 12.78 11.08
N SER A 71 10.86 12.78 10.02
CA SER A 71 11.38 12.64 8.66
C SER A 71 12.38 13.76 8.37
N PRO A 72 13.53 13.47 7.74
CA PRO A 72 14.46 14.52 7.31
C PRO A 72 13.91 15.32 6.12
N PHE A 73 12.85 14.85 5.46
CA PHE A 73 12.33 15.41 4.21
C PHE A 73 11.42 16.63 4.44
N HIS A 74 11.49 17.59 3.52
CA HIS A 74 10.69 18.81 3.50
C HIS A 74 9.46 18.64 2.60
N TYR A 75 8.49 17.84 3.04
CA TYR A 75 7.34 17.45 2.20
C TYR A 75 6.54 18.62 1.62
N THR A 76 6.43 19.75 2.33
CA THR A 76 5.72 20.95 1.84
C THR A 76 6.34 21.52 0.57
N ASP A 77 7.66 21.43 0.46
CA ASP A 77 8.45 21.90 -0.68
C ASP A 77 8.61 20.80 -1.74
N GLN A 78 8.73 19.55 -1.32
CA GLN A 78 8.98 18.40 -2.19
C GLN A 78 7.72 17.85 -2.86
N VAL A 79 6.55 17.94 -2.22
CA VAL A 79 5.33 17.24 -2.67
C VAL A 79 4.15 18.17 -2.80
N LYS A 80 3.40 18.01 -3.90
CA LYS A 80 2.03 18.50 -4.02
C LYS A 80 1.05 17.34 -3.93
N LEU A 81 0.17 17.40 -2.93
CA LEU A 81 -0.90 16.42 -2.73
C LEU A 81 -2.19 16.97 -3.34
N PHE A 82 -2.83 16.15 -4.17
CA PHE A 82 -4.17 16.39 -4.69
C PHE A 82 -5.09 15.26 -4.25
N VAL A 83 -6.31 15.63 -3.87
CA VAL A 83 -7.39 14.67 -3.64
C VAL A 83 -8.41 14.92 -4.74
N TYR A 84 -8.67 13.91 -5.56
CA TYR A 84 -9.63 14.01 -6.64
C TYR A 84 -11.04 14.14 -6.05
N ASN A 85 -11.61 15.32 -6.17
CA ASN A 85 -12.94 15.59 -5.61
C ASN A 85 -14.02 15.13 -6.61
N HIS A 86 -14.63 13.98 -6.33
CA HIS A 86 -15.79 13.48 -7.06
C HIS A 86 -16.85 12.93 -6.11
N SER A 87 -18.11 12.95 -6.54
CA SER A 87 -19.24 12.41 -5.78
C SER A 87 -19.53 10.93 -6.09
N MET A 88 -18.79 10.32 -7.02
CA MET A 88 -19.00 8.94 -7.44
C MET A 88 -18.56 7.95 -6.35
N ASP A 89 -19.38 6.93 -6.06
CA ASP A 89 -18.96 5.85 -5.16
C ASP A 89 -17.86 5.01 -5.85
N VAL A 90 -16.83 4.62 -5.11
CA VAL A 90 -15.76 3.75 -5.60
C VAL A 90 -16.26 2.39 -6.13
N LYS A 91 -17.47 1.96 -5.77
CA LYS A 91 -18.15 0.74 -6.25
C LYS A 91 -18.93 0.95 -7.54
N ASP A 92 -19.11 2.20 -7.98
CA ASP A 92 -19.82 2.52 -9.23
C ASP A 92 -19.08 1.91 -10.43
N PRO A 93 -19.78 1.20 -11.36
CA PRO A 93 -19.18 0.70 -12.59
C PRO A 93 -18.48 1.77 -13.44
N ALA A 94 -18.93 3.02 -13.39
CA ALA A 94 -18.35 4.14 -14.13
C ALA A 94 -17.04 4.66 -13.51
N PHE A 95 -16.75 4.33 -12.25
CA PHE A 95 -15.60 4.85 -11.50
C PHE A 95 -14.28 4.61 -12.25
N MET A 96 -14.04 3.39 -12.72
CA MET A 96 -12.80 3.08 -13.44
C MET A 96 -12.70 3.83 -14.78
N GLY A 97 -13.82 4.12 -15.43
CA GLY A 97 -13.88 4.94 -16.64
C GLY A 97 -13.46 6.37 -16.36
N GLU A 98 -14.01 6.96 -15.30
CA GLU A 98 -13.67 8.33 -14.89
C GLU A 98 -12.21 8.45 -14.46
N ILE A 99 -11.74 7.55 -13.59
CA ILE A 99 -10.34 7.51 -13.16
C ILE A 99 -9.38 7.34 -14.34
N SER A 100 -9.72 6.51 -15.34
CA SER A 100 -8.88 6.34 -16.53
C SER A 100 -8.75 7.65 -17.33
N LYS A 101 -9.86 8.40 -17.50
CA LYS A 101 -9.81 9.70 -18.19
C LYS A 101 -8.91 10.69 -17.46
N GLN A 102 -8.98 10.73 -16.13
CA GLN A 102 -8.13 11.61 -15.33
C GLN A 102 -6.66 11.20 -15.44
N ILE A 103 -6.34 9.92 -15.32
CA ILE A 103 -4.98 9.40 -15.50
C ILE A 103 -4.43 9.79 -16.88
N ASP A 104 -5.22 9.62 -17.94
CA ASP A 104 -4.82 9.98 -19.29
C ASP A 104 -4.55 11.50 -19.41
N ALA A 105 -5.50 12.33 -18.95
CA ALA A 105 -5.36 13.78 -18.99
C ALA A 105 -4.13 14.28 -18.22
N ILE A 106 -3.89 13.76 -17.01
CA ILE A 106 -2.71 14.10 -16.20
C ILE A 106 -1.43 13.65 -16.90
N SER A 107 -1.43 12.44 -17.46
CA SER A 107 -0.27 11.90 -18.17
C SER A 107 0.08 12.71 -19.41
N VAL A 108 -0.91 13.18 -20.18
CA VAL A 108 -0.72 14.05 -21.35
C VAL A 108 -0.21 15.42 -20.93
N ALA A 109 -0.78 16.00 -19.87
CA ALA A 109 -0.45 17.36 -19.45
C ALA A 109 0.95 17.50 -18.83
N LEU A 110 1.41 16.50 -18.09
CA LEU A 110 2.65 16.57 -17.33
C LEU A 110 3.84 15.89 -18.02
N ASP A 111 3.57 14.91 -18.89
CA ASP A 111 4.60 14.22 -19.68
C ASP A 111 5.74 13.65 -18.81
N ARG A 112 5.38 13.11 -17.64
CA ARG A 112 6.30 12.53 -16.63
C ARG A 112 6.02 11.07 -16.35
N ARG A 113 6.94 10.41 -15.65
CA ARG A 113 6.72 9.04 -15.18
C ARG A 113 5.66 8.99 -14.09
N MET A 114 4.64 8.17 -14.31
CA MET A 114 3.51 7.99 -13.39
C MET A 114 3.45 6.55 -12.85
N LEU A 115 3.38 6.41 -11.54
CA LEU A 115 3.05 5.16 -10.86
C LEU A 115 1.59 5.21 -10.42
N VAL A 116 0.78 4.29 -10.93
CA VAL A 116 -0.63 4.13 -10.54
C VAL A 116 -0.76 2.90 -9.65
N LEU A 117 -1.11 3.11 -8.39
CA LEU A 117 -1.32 2.08 -7.39
C LEU A 117 -2.80 1.71 -7.28
N CYS A 118 -3.09 0.45 -7.59
CA CYS A 118 -4.39 -0.19 -7.44
C CYS A 118 -4.36 -1.18 -6.28
N THR A 119 -5.54 -1.56 -5.79
CA THR A 119 -5.69 -2.58 -4.74
C THR A 119 -5.96 -3.98 -5.29
N SER A 120 -6.21 -4.14 -6.60
CA SER A 120 -6.48 -5.45 -7.21
C SER A 120 -6.09 -5.55 -8.70
N TYR A 121 -5.84 -6.77 -9.17
CA TYR A 121 -5.62 -7.06 -10.60
C TYR A 121 -6.84 -6.73 -11.49
N LYS A 122 -8.05 -6.78 -10.92
CA LYS A 122 -9.26 -6.38 -11.63
C LYS A 122 -9.18 -4.91 -12.05
N GLN A 123 -8.72 -4.03 -11.16
CA GLN A 123 -8.52 -2.62 -11.45
C GLN A 123 -7.40 -2.39 -12.46
N THR A 124 -6.25 -3.06 -12.31
CA THR A 124 -5.14 -2.90 -13.27
C THR A 124 -5.55 -3.31 -14.68
N THR A 125 -6.34 -4.38 -14.79
CA THR A 125 -6.90 -4.86 -16.07
C THR A 125 -7.92 -3.88 -16.65
N ALA A 126 -8.80 -3.32 -15.83
CA ALA A 126 -9.79 -2.33 -16.28
C ALA A 126 -9.13 -1.05 -16.80
N LEU A 127 -8.16 -0.49 -16.03
CA LEU A 127 -7.41 0.69 -16.47
C LEU A 127 -6.68 0.43 -17.78
N ARG A 128 -6.04 -0.74 -17.92
CA ARG A 128 -5.35 -1.12 -19.15
C ARG A 128 -6.29 -1.09 -20.35
N GLN A 129 -7.46 -1.73 -20.24
CA GLN A 129 -8.42 -1.82 -21.35
C GLN A 129 -8.86 -0.45 -21.85
N ILE A 130 -8.96 0.53 -20.95
CA ILE A 130 -9.42 1.88 -21.28
C ILE A 130 -8.27 2.76 -21.78
N LEU A 131 -7.09 2.69 -21.16
CA LEU A 131 -5.94 3.55 -21.47
C LEU A 131 -5.11 3.10 -22.68
N GLU A 132 -5.00 1.79 -22.91
CA GLU A 132 -4.13 1.23 -23.96
C GLU A 132 -4.45 1.73 -25.39
N PRO A 133 -5.72 1.90 -25.80
CA PRO A 133 -6.06 2.43 -27.13
C PRO A 133 -5.55 3.85 -27.39
N ASP A 134 -5.58 4.73 -26.38
CA ASP A 134 -5.19 6.13 -26.54
C ASP A 134 -3.68 6.31 -26.40
N ILE A 135 -3.06 5.62 -25.43
CA ILE A 135 -1.60 5.63 -25.25
C ILE A 135 -0.87 5.08 -26.49
N LYS A 136 -1.44 4.09 -27.19
CA LYS A 136 -0.83 3.55 -28.43
C LYS A 136 -0.78 4.56 -29.58
N LYS A 137 -1.54 5.66 -29.51
CA LYS A 137 -1.59 6.69 -30.57
C LYS A 137 -0.49 7.74 -30.40
N ASP A 138 0.20 7.75 -29.27
CA ASP A 138 1.26 8.72 -28.96
C ASP A 138 2.54 8.05 -28.45
N ASN A 139 3.50 8.84 -27.97
CA ASN A 139 4.82 8.37 -27.55
C ASN A 139 4.87 7.87 -26.09
N ARG A 140 3.74 7.68 -25.40
CA ARG A 140 3.73 7.21 -24.01
C ARG A 140 3.86 5.69 -23.93
N ARG A 141 4.40 5.19 -22.81
CA ARG A 141 4.52 3.75 -22.56
C ARG A 141 3.63 3.32 -21.41
N LEU A 142 2.70 2.39 -21.67
CA LEU A 142 1.86 1.77 -20.64
C LEU A 142 2.45 0.42 -20.21
N ILE A 143 2.78 0.28 -18.92
CA ILE A 143 3.25 -0.95 -18.28
C ILE A 143 2.21 -1.35 -17.24
N VAL A 144 1.73 -2.59 -17.30
CA VAL A 144 0.67 -3.06 -16.40
C VAL A 144 1.08 -4.37 -15.77
N GLN A 145 1.02 -4.43 -14.44
CA GLN A 145 1.29 -5.64 -13.69
C GLN A 145 0.24 -6.72 -13.97
N LYS A 146 0.71 -7.94 -14.20
CA LYS A 146 -0.08 -9.16 -14.36
C LYS A 146 0.42 -10.26 -13.42
N PRO A 147 -0.44 -11.23 -13.05
CA PRO A 147 -0.02 -12.39 -12.27
C PRO A 147 1.18 -13.11 -12.92
N GLY A 148 2.16 -13.51 -12.09
CA GLY A 148 3.34 -14.26 -12.53
C GLY A 148 4.46 -13.42 -13.18
N ILE A 149 4.27 -12.11 -13.39
CA ILE A 149 5.31 -11.24 -13.96
C ILE A 149 6.18 -10.63 -12.86
N SER A 150 7.51 -10.66 -13.06
CA SER A 150 8.48 -10.08 -12.13
C SER A 150 8.33 -8.57 -12.01
N ARG A 151 8.22 -8.07 -10.76
CA ARG A 151 8.16 -6.63 -10.45
C ARG A 151 9.40 -5.89 -10.96
N ASN A 152 10.58 -6.48 -10.81
CA ASN A 152 11.84 -5.87 -11.26
C ASN A 152 11.87 -5.66 -12.78
N LEU A 153 11.26 -6.56 -13.55
CA LEU A 153 11.15 -6.39 -15.01
C LEU A 153 10.25 -5.20 -15.35
N LEU A 154 9.09 -5.08 -14.69
CA LEU A 154 8.15 -3.98 -14.90
C LEU A 154 8.77 -2.64 -14.54
N VAL A 155 9.51 -2.58 -13.42
CA VAL A 155 10.28 -1.38 -13.03
C VAL A 155 11.30 -1.04 -14.10
N ARG A 156 12.10 -1.99 -14.59
CA ARG A 156 13.08 -1.71 -15.66
C ARG A 156 12.42 -1.10 -16.90
N GLN A 157 11.32 -1.68 -17.38
CA GLN A 157 10.56 -1.16 -18.53
C GLN A 157 9.98 0.23 -18.29
N TYR A 158 9.50 0.50 -17.08
CA TYR A 158 9.03 1.81 -16.65
C TYR A 158 10.16 2.85 -16.69
N LEU A 159 11.37 2.48 -16.25
CA LEU A 159 12.52 3.38 -16.23
C LEU A 159 13.14 3.63 -17.61
N GLU A 160 13.02 2.70 -18.55
CA GLU A 160 13.52 2.83 -19.93
C GLU A 160 12.88 3.97 -20.71
N HIS A 161 11.67 4.39 -20.34
CA HIS A 161 10.94 5.45 -21.03
C HIS A 161 10.68 6.62 -20.06
N PRO A 162 10.98 7.87 -20.44
CA PRO A 162 10.77 9.03 -19.55
C PRO A 162 9.27 9.32 -19.34
N HIS A 163 8.42 8.98 -20.31
CA HIS A 163 6.97 9.23 -20.23
C HIS A 163 6.24 7.89 -20.18
N SER A 164 6.26 7.27 -19.00
CA SER A 164 5.75 5.93 -18.78
C SER A 164 4.72 5.91 -17.65
N ILE A 165 3.69 5.09 -17.82
CA ILE A 165 2.67 4.83 -16.81
C ILE A 165 2.84 3.38 -16.38
N LEU A 166 3.20 3.16 -15.11
CA LEU A 166 3.24 1.85 -14.50
C LEU A 166 2.02 1.65 -13.61
N ILE A 167 1.17 0.67 -13.94
CA ILE A 167 -0.01 0.32 -13.16
C ILE A 167 0.28 -0.95 -12.36
N GLY A 168 0.30 -0.84 -11.03
CA GLY A 168 0.63 -1.91 -10.08
C GLY A 168 -0.50 -2.22 -9.11
N THR A 169 -0.50 -3.43 -8.55
CA THR A 169 -1.38 -3.86 -7.45
C THR A 169 -0.75 -3.56 -6.08
N SER A 170 -1.35 -4.07 -4.99
CA SER A 170 -0.82 -4.01 -3.61
C SER A 170 0.67 -4.39 -3.51
N SER A 171 1.15 -5.33 -4.32
CA SER A 171 2.56 -5.72 -4.35
C SER A 171 3.55 -4.65 -4.83
N PHE A 172 3.09 -3.52 -5.36
CA PHE A 172 3.92 -2.34 -5.66
C PHE A 172 3.95 -1.30 -4.52
N TRP A 173 3.13 -1.49 -3.49
CA TRP A 173 3.12 -0.63 -2.30
C TRP A 173 4.32 -0.92 -1.39
N GLU A 174 4.81 -2.16 -1.43
CA GLU A 174 5.87 -2.66 -0.55
C GLU A 174 6.99 -3.37 -1.32
N GLY A 175 8.24 -3.17 -0.89
CA GLY A 175 9.38 -3.98 -1.33
C GLY A 175 9.80 -3.81 -2.80
N VAL A 176 9.30 -2.78 -3.50
CA VAL A 176 9.79 -2.41 -4.84
C VAL A 176 10.76 -1.24 -4.73
N ASP A 177 11.97 -1.47 -5.23
CA ASP A 177 13.00 -0.45 -5.30
C ASP A 177 13.02 0.20 -6.70
N PHE A 178 12.70 1.49 -6.74
CA PHE A 178 12.89 2.36 -7.89
C PHE A 178 14.25 3.07 -7.70
N PRO A 179 15.32 2.65 -8.38
CA PRO A 179 16.63 3.27 -8.21
C PRO A 179 16.60 4.73 -8.70
N GLY A 180 16.75 5.69 -7.77
CA GLY A 180 16.75 7.15 -7.99
C GLY A 180 15.36 7.79 -8.09
N ASP A 181 15.35 9.11 -8.35
CA ASP A 181 14.20 10.03 -8.46
C ASP A 181 13.33 9.70 -9.69
N LYS A 182 12.60 8.59 -9.66
CA LYS A 182 11.97 8.06 -10.89
C LYS A 182 10.47 7.84 -10.82
N VAL A 183 9.85 8.08 -9.67
CA VAL A 183 8.40 8.25 -9.57
C VAL A 183 8.14 9.74 -9.41
N GLU A 184 7.63 10.38 -10.45
CA GLU A 184 7.38 11.84 -10.45
C GLU A 184 5.90 12.13 -10.13
N ILE A 185 5.02 11.22 -10.54
CA ILE A 185 3.59 11.27 -10.23
C ILE A 185 3.19 9.94 -9.61
N LEU A 186 2.60 9.98 -8.42
CA LEU A 186 2.00 8.84 -7.73
C LEU A 186 0.49 9.01 -7.71
N CYS A 187 -0.24 8.13 -8.38
CA CYS A 187 -1.71 8.08 -8.34
C CYS A 187 -2.14 6.87 -7.49
N ILE A 188 -2.88 7.11 -6.42
CA ILE A 188 -3.49 6.06 -5.60
C ILE A 188 -4.96 5.99 -5.95
N VAL A 189 -5.36 4.90 -6.63
CA VAL A 189 -6.72 4.75 -7.17
C VAL A 189 -7.76 4.53 -6.07
N LYS A 190 -7.40 3.79 -5.02
CA LYS A 190 -8.22 3.54 -3.84
C LYS A 190 -7.38 3.51 -2.58
N THR A 191 -7.95 3.96 -1.48
CA THR A 191 -7.37 3.79 -0.14
C THR A 191 -7.19 2.29 0.13
N PRO A 192 -6.01 1.85 0.61
CA PRO A 192 -5.62 0.44 0.67
C PRO A 192 -6.22 -0.29 1.87
N PHE A 193 -7.55 -0.25 2.00
CA PHE A 193 -8.26 -1.07 2.98
C PHE A 193 -8.16 -2.54 2.61
N ASP A 194 -8.00 -3.39 3.63
CA ASP A 194 -8.04 -4.83 3.45
C ASP A 194 -9.43 -5.31 3.03
N ASN A 195 -9.45 -6.48 2.40
CA ASN A 195 -10.70 -7.11 2.02
C ASN A 195 -11.42 -7.63 3.28
N PRO A 196 -12.61 -7.10 3.65
CA PRO A 196 -13.32 -7.56 4.85
C PRO A 196 -13.85 -8.99 4.72
N PHE A 197 -13.87 -9.56 3.51
CA PHE A 197 -14.23 -10.96 3.26
C PHE A 197 -13.03 -11.92 3.30
N ASP A 198 -11.82 -11.40 3.54
CA ASP A 198 -10.69 -12.27 3.86
C ASP A 198 -10.92 -12.88 5.27
N PRO A 199 -10.83 -14.21 5.44
CA PRO A 199 -11.15 -14.85 6.71
C PRO A 199 -10.36 -14.32 7.91
N LEU A 200 -9.09 -13.98 7.74
CA LEU A 200 -8.27 -13.44 8.83
C LEU A 200 -8.70 -12.02 9.19
N ILE A 201 -8.93 -11.19 8.18
CA ILE A 201 -9.40 -9.81 8.35
C ILE A 201 -10.79 -9.81 9.00
N GLN A 202 -11.68 -10.70 8.58
CA GLN A 202 -12.99 -10.87 9.17
C GLN A 202 -12.89 -11.26 10.65
N SER A 203 -12.05 -12.24 11.00
CA SER A 203 -11.85 -12.62 12.40
C SER A 203 -11.27 -11.49 13.25
N GLN A 204 -10.38 -10.65 12.69
CA GLN A 204 -9.91 -9.44 13.38
C GLN A 204 -11.06 -8.46 13.62
N ILE A 205 -11.85 -8.15 12.59
CA ILE A 205 -13.00 -7.24 12.72
C ILE A 205 -13.98 -7.75 13.79
N GLU A 206 -14.25 -9.05 13.81
CA GLU A 206 -15.11 -9.69 14.81
C GLU A 206 -14.53 -9.58 16.23
N ASP A 207 -13.22 -9.75 16.41
CA ASP A 207 -12.55 -9.61 17.73
C ASP A 207 -12.72 -8.20 18.32
N TYR A 208 -12.40 -7.15 17.56
CA TYR A 208 -12.61 -5.77 18.00
C TYR A 208 -14.09 -5.50 18.31
N THR A 209 -14.99 -6.01 17.47
CA THR A 209 -16.44 -5.83 17.68
C THR A 209 -16.94 -6.54 18.94
N GLN A 210 -16.42 -7.74 19.25
CA GLN A 210 -16.75 -8.50 20.45
C GLN A 210 -16.29 -7.81 21.74
N HIS A 211 -15.20 -7.03 21.67
CA HIS A 211 -14.72 -6.20 22.78
C HIS A 211 -15.45 -4.83 22.88
N GLY A 212 -16.46 -4.59 22.05
CA GLY A 212 -17.24 -3.35 22.05
C GLY A 212 -16.54 -2.17 21.37
N GLU A 213 -15.49 -2.44 20.59
CA GLU A 213 -14.68 -1.44 19.93
C GLU A 213 -15.12 -1.22 18.47
N ASN A 214 -14.77 -0.06 17.92
CA ASN A 214 -15.02 0.23 16.51
C ASN A 214 -13.86 -0.31 15.64
N ALA A 215 -14.03 -1.51 15.09
CA ALA A 215 -13.03 -2.17 14.23
C ALA A 215 -12.61 -1.32 13.01
N PHE A 216 -13.48 -0.45 12.49
CA PHE A 216 -13.09 0.44 11.41
C PHE A 216 -12.05 1.46 11.86
N LEU A 217 -12.30 2.14 12.98
CA LEU A 217 -11.38 3.16 13.51
C LEU A 217 -10.13 2.59 14.16
N GLN A 218 -10.26 1.47 14.89
CA GLN A 218 -9.16 0.90 15.70
C GLN A 218 -8.28 -0.09 14.93
N TYR A 219 -8.78 -0.68 13.85
CA TYR A 219 -8.01 -1.68 13.08
C TYR A 219 -7.85 -1.30 11.61
N GLN A 220 -8.95 -1.09 10.88
CA GLN A 220 -8.88 -0.91 9.42
C GLN A 220 -8.22 0.41 9.00
N VAL A 221 -8.52 1.52 9.71
CA VAL A 221 -7.92 2.84 9.45
C VAL A 221 -6.41 2.83 9.73
N PRO A 222 -5.91 2.35 10.89
CA PRO A 222 -4.48 2.17 11.14
C PRO A 222 -3.76 1.35 10.06
N GLU A 223 -4.30 0.18 9.68
CA GLU A 223 -3.71 -0.65 8.63
C GLU A 223 -3.62 0.08 7.28
N ALA A 224 -4.70 0.75 6.88
CA ALA A 224 -4.73 1.51 5.63
C ALA A 224 -3.75 2.68 5.67
N ALA A 225 -3.62 3.38 6.80
CA ALA A 225 -2.69 4.49 6.98
C ALA A 225 -1.23 4.02 6.87
N LEU A 226 -0.89 2.89 7.48
CA LEU A 226 0.44 2.29 7.39
C LEU A 226 0.80 1.92 5.94
N LYS A 227 -0.12 1.24 5.23
CA LYS A 227 0.04 0.91 3.80
C LYS A 227 0.19 2.16 2.95
N LEU A 228 -0.62 3.19 3.20
CA LEU A 228 -0.56 4.46 2.48
C LEU A 228 0.77 5.17 2.68
N ARG A 229 1.31 5.21 3.91
CA ARG A 229 2.66 5.74 4.16
C ARG A 229 3.74 5.00 3.38
N GLN A 230 3.64 3.67 3.28
CA GLN A 230 4.61 2.85 2.55
C GLN A 230 4.55 3.07 1.03
N GLY A 231 3.33 3.16 0.48
CA GLY A 231 3.08 3.52 -0.92
C GLY A 231 3.55 4.94 -1.24
N PHE A 232 3.28 5.90 -0.35
CA PHE A 232 3.76 7.29 -0.47
C PHE A 232 5.28 7.39 -0.43
N GLY A 233 5.95 6.58 0.39
CA GLY A 233 7.42 6.49 0.44
C GLY A 233 8.07 5.98 -0.87
N ARG A 234 7.28 5.64 -1.90
CA ARG A 234 7.81 5.43 -3.26
C ARG A 234 8.11 6.74 -3.99
N LEU A 235 7.43 7.84 -3.62
CA LEU A 235 7.53 9.16 -4.25
C LEU A 235 8.76 9.94 -3.76
N ILE A 236 8.97 9.99 -2.44
CA ILE A 236 10.07 10.72 -1.81
C ILE A 236 10.98 9.75 -1.04
N ARG A 237 12.24 9.68 -1.46
CA ARG A 237 13.29 8.78 -0.96
C ARG A 237 14.57 9.51 -0.57
N ASN A 238 14.80 10.70 -1.11
CA ASN A 238 15.93 11.57 -0.79
C ASN A 238 15.49 13.04 -0.65
N MET A 239 16.43 13.91 -0.26
CA MET A 239 16.19 15.34 0.02
C MET A 239 15.92 16.19 -1.23
N THR A 240 16.26 15.69 -2.42
CA THR A 240 16.10 16.39 -3.69
C THR A 240 14.89 15.91 -4.49
N ASP A 241 14.29 14.78 -4.10
CA ASP A 241 13.10 14.26 -4.75
C ASP A 241 11.97 15.29 -4.68
N THR A 242 11.26 15.43 -5.80
CA THR A 242 10.02 16.20 -5.84
C THR A 242 8.98 15.42 -6.63
N GLY A 243 7.71 15.60 -6.29
CA GLY A 243 6.67 14.88 -7.02
C GLY A 243 5.25 15.28 -6.67
N ILE A 244 4.33 14.68 -7.39
CA ILE A 244 2.89 14.90 -7.23
C ILE A 244 2.27 13.61 -6.72
N CYS A 245 1.53 13.70 -5.62
CA CYS A 245 0.70 12.60 -5.12
C CYS A 245 -0.77 12.92 -5.39
N ILE A 246 -1.51 11.99 -5.96
CA ILE A 246 -2.93 12.15 -6.30
C ILE A 246 -3.70 11.00 -5.68
N LEU A 247 -4.53 11.29 -4.69
CA LEU A 247 -5.49 10.35 -4.13
C LEU A 247 -6.78 10.45 -4.95
N MET A 248 -7.18 9.35 -5.57
CA MET A 248 -8.37 9.30 -6.42
C MET A 248 -9.59 8.71 -5.70
N ASP A 249 -9.47 8.55 -4.38
CA ASP A 249 -10.51 8.06 -3.46
C ASP A 249 -10.79 9.19 -2.47
N THR A 250 -12.07 9.51 -2.29
CA THR A 250 -12.51 10.64 -1.46
C THR A 250 -12.72 10.27 0.02
N ARG A 251 -12.52 9.01 0.39
CA ARG A 251 -12.70 8.48 1.75
C ARG A 251 -11.50 8.68 2.65
#